data_AF-A0A195C798-F1
#
_entry.id   AF-A0A195C798-F1
#
_cell.length_a   1.000
_cell.length_b   1.000
_cell.length_c   1.000
_cell.angle_alpha   90.00
_cell.angle_beta   90.00
_cell.angle_gamma   90.00
#
_symmetry.space_group_name_H-M   'P 1'
#
loop_
_entity.id
_entity.type
_entity.pdbx_description
1 polymer ?
#
loop_
_entity_poly.entity_id
_entity_poly.type
_entity_poly.pdbx_seq_one_letter_code
_entity_poly.pdbx_strand_id
1 'polypeptide(L)'
;MEEMLFEADCRNALETHKCSFNGLDYLAEILWNRNLRHPSRLYTWQDVFNIPQFKLWLKLHPRPIYPNSWLWTKEEAALHIQRYVRGWLIRKKTDVQEMRQFWKVLV
;
A
#
# COMPACT_ATOMS: atom_id res chain seq x y z
N MET A 1 -8.01 4.77 1.40
CA MET A 1 -7.59 4.64 -0.02
C MET A 1 -7.92 5.91 -0.77
N GLU A 2 -9.14 6.42 -0.65
CA GLU A 2 -9.55 7.73 -1.19
C GLU A 2 -8.61 8.87 -0.80
N GLU A 3 -8.31 9.04 0.50
CA GLU A 3 -7.36 10.07 0.97
C GLU A 3 -5.97 9.96 0.33
N MET A 4 -5.48 8.74 0.09
CA MET A 4 -4.20 8.52 -0.59
C MET A 4 -4.27 8.93 -2.06
N LEU A 5 -5.38 8.65 -2.75
CA LEU A 5 -5.56 9.06 -4.15
C LEU A 5 -5.68 10.57 -4.27
N PHE A 6 -6.35 11.23 -3.32
CA PHE A 6 -6.40 12.68 -3.24
C PHE A 6 -5.00 13.27 -3.03
N GLU A 7 -4.21 12.74 -2.09
CA GLU A 7 -2.82 13.17 -1.89
C GLU A 7 -1.95 12.93 -3.14
N ALA A 8 -2.15 11.80 -3.83
CA ALA A 8 -1.46 11.49 -5.08
C ALA A 8 -1.73 12.56 -6.16
N ASP A 9 -2.99 12.97 -6.29
CA ASP A 9 -3.42 14.01 -7.22
C ASP A 9 -2.83 15.37 -6.83
N CYS A 10 -2.89 15.76 -5.55
CA CYS A 10 -2.27 16.99 -5.04
C CYS A 10 -0.76 17.06 -5.32
N ARG A 11 -0.07 15.92 -5.34
CA ARG A 11 1.36 15.82 -5.67
C ARG A 11 1.64 15.61 -7.15
N ASN A 12 0.62 15.70 -7.99
CA ASN A 12 0.65 15.45 -9.43
C ASN A 12 1.23 14.07 -9.81
N ALA A 13 1.10 13.09 -8.92
CA ALA A 13 1.67 11.75 -9.07
C ALA A 13 0.91 10.90 -10.08
N LEU A 14 -0.33 11.28 -10.43
CA LEU A 14 -1.17 10.59 -11.40
C LEU A 14 -0.76 10.91 -12.85
N GLU A 15 -0.25 12.11 -13.09
CA GLU A 15 0.20 12.55 -14.42
C GLU A 15 1.73 12.44 -14.57
N THR A 16 2.47 12.62 -13.47
CA THR A 16 3.94 12.62 -13.51
C THR A 16 4.51 11.21 -13.47
N HIS A 17 5.09 10.76 -14.59
CA HIS A 17 5.70 9.43 -14.70
C HIS A 17 6.82 9.16 -13.67
N LYS A 18 7.63 10.17 -13.33
CA LYS A 18 8.70 10.07 -12.34
C LYS A 18 8.40 10.95 -11.14
N CYS A 19 7.55 10.47 -10.23
CA CYS A 19 7.26 11.12 -8.97
C CYS A 19 7.94 10.43 -7.79
N SER A 20 8.18 11.17 -6.72
CA SER A 20 8.69 10.63 -5.44
C SER A 20 7.57 10.07 -4.55
N PHE A 21 6.31 10.34 -4.89
CA PHE A 21 5.18 9.89 -4.10
C PHE A 21 4.99 8.38 -4.22
N ASN A 22 4.89 7.72 -3.08
CA ASN A 22 4.60 6.30 -2.99
C ASN A 22 3.32 6.09 -2.17
N GLY A 23 2.27 5.61 -2.84
CA GLY A 23 0.97 5.41 -2.20
C GLY A 23 0.97 4.34 -1.09
N LEU A 24 1.84 3.33 -1.17
CA LEU A 24 1.97 2.32 -0.11
C LEU A 24 2.64 2.90 1.13
N ASP A 25 3.65 3.75 0.94
CA ASP A 25 4.34 4.44 2.03
C ASP A 25 3.38 5.38 2.77
N TYR A 26 2.62 6.18 2.02
CA TYR A 26 1.58 7.03 2.57
C TYR A 26 0.54 6.24 3.37
N LEU A 27 0.02 5.13 2.79
CA LEU A 27 -0.95 4.29 3.51
C LEU A 27 -0.35 3.67 4.77
N ALA A 28 0.90 3.21 4.74
CA ALA A 28 1.56 2.63 5.90
C ALA A 28 1.71 3.65 7.04
N GLU A 29 2.09 4.88 6.72
CA GLU A 29 2.16 5.99 7.67
C GLU A 29 0.80 6.26 8.33
N ILE A 30 -0.24 6.46 7.51
CA ILE A 30 -1.58 6.79 7.99
C ILE A 30 -2.14 5.65 8.86
N LEU A 31 -2.00 4.40 8.42
CA LEU A 31 -2.49 3.23 9.15
C LEU A 31 -1.75 3.02 10.48
N TRP A 32 -0.46 3.33 10.54
CA TRP A 32 0.31 3.23 11.77
C TRP A 32 -0.08 4.29 12.79
N ASN A 33 -0.14 5.56 12.36
CA ASN A 33 -0.38 6.70 13.23
C ASN A 33 -1.84 6.80 13.67
N ARG A 34 -2.80 6.47 12.80
CA ARG A 34 -4.24 6.49 13.10
C ARG A 34 -4.77 5.13 13.60
N ASN A 35 -3.91 4.27 14.12
CA ASN A 35 -4.32 2.97 14.64
C ASN A 35 -5.15 3.14 15.93
N LEU A 36 -6.44 2.79 15.88
CA LEU A 36 -7.36 2.88 17.02
C LEU A 36 -6.92 2.07 18.25
N ARG A 37 -6.10 1.02 18.07
CA ARG A 37 -5.55 0.23 19.18
C ARG A 37 -4.40 0.93 19.90
N HIS A 38 -3.84 1.99 19.31
CA HIS A 38 -2.76 2.78 19.90
C HIS A 38 -3.02 4.30 19.72
N PRO A 39 -4.02 4.87 20.40
CA PRO A 39 -4.44 6.26 20.20
C PRO A 39 -3.34 7.30 20.44
N SER A 40 -2.37 7.00 21.32
CA SER A 40 -1.23 7.88 21.61
C SER A 40 -0.36 8.20 20.39
N ARG A 41 -0.39 7.36 19.35
CA ARG A 41 0.37 7.57 18.10
C ARG A 41 -0.13 8.76 17.30
N LEU A 42 -1.38 9.15 17.47
CA LEU A 42 -1.93 10.34 16.81
C LEU A 42 -1.20 11.62 17.25
N TYR A 43 -0.80 11.68 18.52
CA TYR A 43 -0.05 12.81 19.10
C TYR A 43 1.47 12.69 18.93
N THR A 44 1.94 11.52 18.49
CA THR A 44 3.36 11.22 18.27
C THR A 44 3.56 10.71 16.85
N TRP A 45 3.12 11.53 15.88
CA TRP A 45 3.14 11.18 14.47
C TRP A 45 4.55 10.81 14.00
N GLN A 46 4.69 9.61 13.42
CA GLN A 46 5.93 9.14 12.82
C GLN A 46 5.82 9.08 11.30
N ASP A 47 6.82 9.63 10.62
CA ASP A 47 7.09 9.34 9.23
C ASP A 47 7.28 7.82 9.01
N VAL A 48 6.80 7.31 7.87
CA VAL A 48 6.86 5.89 7.51
C VAL A 48 8.24 5.24 7.72
N PHE A 49 9.33 5.94 7.41
CA PHE A 49 10.70 5.42 7.52
C PHE A 49 11.23 5.39 8.95
N ASN A 50 10.53 6.06 9.88
CA ASN A 50 10.83 6.03 11.31
C ASN A 50 10.03 4.98 12.07
N ILE A 51 9.00 4.38 11.45
CA ILE A 51 8.24 3.28 12.05
C ILE A 51 9.21 2.10 12.32
N PRO A 52 9.34 1.62 13.57
CA PRO A 52 10.39 0.65 13.94
C PRO A 52 10.38 -0.63 13.09
N GLN A 53 9.17 -1.20 12.88
CA GLN A 53 9.00 -2.43 12.12
C GLN A 53 9.31 -2.21 10.63
N PHE A 54 8.91 -1.07 10.09
CA PHE A 54 9.16 -0.73 8.69
C PHE A 54 10.65 -0.49 8.44
N LYS A 55 11.30 0.25 9.33
CA LYS A 55 12.74 0.51 9.30
C LYS A 55 13.55 -0.77 9.38
N LEU A 56 13.18 -1.69 10.26
CA LEU A 56 13.81 -3.01 10.34
C LEU A 56 13.61 -3.81 9.07
N TRP A 57 12.39 -3.82 8.52
CA TRP A 57 12.07 -4.52 7.28
C TRP A 57 12.91 -4.03 6.11
N LEU A 58 13.03 -2.70 5.92
CA LEU A 58 13.83 -2.12 4.83
C LEU A 58 15.33 -2.37 4.95
N LYS A 59 15.86 -2.54 6.18
CA LYS A 59 17.25 -2.96 6.38
C LYS A 59 17.51 -4.37 5.86
N LEU A 60 16.56 -5.29 6.09
CA LEU A 60 16.66 -6.69 5.66
C LEU A 60 16.28 -6.87 4.19
N HIS A 61 15.39 -6.01 3.68
CA HIS A 61 14.84 -6.06 2.33
C HIS A 61 14.98 -4.68 1.68
N PRO A 62 16.20 -4.28 1.27
CA PRO A 62 16.42 -3.00 0.63
C PRO A 62 15.59 -2.90 -0.66
N ARG A 63 15.01 -1.73 -0.90
CA ARG A 63 14.25 -1.49 -2.12
C ARG A 63 15.19 -1.47 -3.33
N PRO A 64 14.73 -1.92 -4.50
CA PRO A 64 15.44 -1.66 -5.75
C PRO A 64 15.69 -0.16 -5.94
N ILE A 65 16.80 0.19 -6.58
CA ILE A 65 17.19 1.58 -6.85
C ILE A 65 16.11 2.31 -7.66
N TYR A 66 15.53 1.62 -8.64
CA TYR A 66 14.47 2.16 -9.48
C TYR A 66 13.14 1.47 -9.20
N PRO A 67 12.04 2.24 -9.04
CA PRO A 67 10.72 1.65 -8.89
C PRO A 67 10.29 1.01 -10.21
N ASN A 68 9.51 -0.07 -10.12
CA ASN A 68 9.01 -0.80 -11.29
C ASN A 68 8.18 0.08 -12.23
N SER A 69 7.48 1.10 -11.70
CA SER A 69 6.73 2.06 -12.52
C SER A 69 7.60 2.85 -13.49
N TRP A 70 8.92 2.95 -13.25
CA TRP A 70 9.86 3.58 -14.17
C TRP A 70 10.40 2.61 -15.23
N LEU A 71 10.32 1.32 -14.96
CA LEU A 71 10.97 0.28 -15.75
C LEU A 71 9.98 -0.43 -16.68
N TRP A 72 8.73 -0.61 -16.24
CA TRP A 72 7.73 -1.35 -17.00
C TRP A 72 7.26 -0.60 -18.23
N THR A 73 7.04 -1.34 -19.32
CA THR A 73 6.24 -0.83 -20.44
C THR A 73 4.77 -0.73 -20.03
N LYS A 74 3.99 -0.03 -20.84
CA LYS A 74 2.54 0.09 -20.64
C LYS A 74 1.86 -1.28 -20.61
N GLU A 75 2.29 -2.20 -21.47
CA GLU A 75 1.75 -3.56 -21.59
C GLU A 75 2.06 -4.39 -20.35
N GLU A 76 3.30 -4.36 -19.86
CA GLU A 76 3.72 -5.04 -18.64
C GLU A 76 2.95 -4.51 -17.42
N ALA A 77 2.89 -3.18 -17.28
CA ALA A 77 2.14 -2.54 -16.22
C ALA A 77 0.64 -2.92 -16.28
N ALA A 78 0.05 -2.92 -17.47
CA ALA A 78 -1.35 -3.33 -17.67
C ALA A 78 -1.58 -4.79 -17.26
N LEU A 79 -0.69 -5.72 -17.62
CA LEU A 79 -0.77 -7.12 -17.22
C LEU A 79 -0.76 -7.29 -15.70
N HIS A 80 0.16 -6.59 -15.02
CA HIS A 80 0.23 -6.60 -13.56
C HIS A 80 -1.04 -6.04 -12.91
N ILE A 81 -1.49 -4.86 -13.35
CA ILE A 81 -2.71 -4.22 -12.83
C ILE A 81 -3.91 -5.14 -13.02
N GLN A 82 -4.12 -5.65 -14.24
CA GLN A 82 -5.23 -6.55 -14.55
C GLN A 82 -5.19 -7.82 -13.69
N ARG A 83 -4.02 -8.44 -13.50
CA ARG A 83 -3.86 -9.61 -12.62
C ARG A 83 -4.32 -9.31 -11.19
N TYR A 84 -3.87 -8.20 -10.61
CA TYR A 84 -4.25 -7.82 -9.24
C TYR A 84 -5.73 -7.46 -9.13
N VAL A 85 -6.28 -6.72 -10.09
CA VAL A 85 -7.70 -6.34 -10.13
C VAL A 85 -8.59 -7.57 -10.23
N ARG A 86 -8.28 -8.53 -11.12
CA ARG A 86 -9.02 -9.81 -11.21
C ARG A 86 -9.03 -10.53 -9.86
N GLY A 87 -7.87 -10.63 -9.21
CA GLY A 87 -7.78 -11.24 -7.88
C GLY A 87 -8.58 -10.49 -6.81
N TRP A 88 -8.56 -9.17 -6.84
CA TRP A 88 -9.35 -8.34 -5.93
C TRP A 88 -10.86 -8.51 -6.15
N LEU A 89 -11.32 -8.53 -7.41
CA LEU A 89 -12.73 -8.75 -7.75
C LEU A 89 -13.25 -10.07 -7.20
N ILE A 90 -12.49 -11.15 -7.35
CA ILE A 90 -12.85 -12.45 -6.77
C ILE A 90 -12.88 -12.39 -5.25
N ARG A 91 -11.86 -11.80 -4.62
CA ARG A 91 -11.83 -11.64 -3.16
C ARG A 91 -12.93 -10.73 -2.64
N LYS A 92 -13.52 -9.86 -3.45
CA LYS A 92 -14.63 -8.99 -3.03
C LYS A 92 -15.96 -9.75 -2.92
N LYS A 93 -16.09 -10.91 -3.58
CA LYS A 93 -17.34 -11.70 -3.53
C LYS A 93 -17.61 -12.20 -2.10
N THR A 94 -18.89 -12.24 -1.74
CA THR A 94 -19.37 -12.56 -0.38
C THR A 94 -19.05 -14.00 0.00
N ASP A 95 -19.36 -14.95 -0.88
CA ASP A 95 -19.03 -16.38 -0.75
C ASP A 95 -17.53 -16.62 -0.48
N VAL A 96 -16.66 -15.95 -1.23
CA VAL A 96 -15.21 -16.02 -1.04
C VAL A 96 -14.78 -15.40 0.28
N GLN A 97 -15.38 -14.28 0.70
CA GLN A 97 -15.07 -13.66 2.00
C GLN A 97 -15.51 -14.54 3.16
N GLU A 98 -16.71 -15.12 3.11
CA GLU A 98 -17.21 -16.07 4.11
C GLU A 98 -16.24 -17.24 4.28
N MET A 99 -15.84 -17.86 3.17
CA MET A 99 -14.85 -18.94 3.18
C MET A 99 -13.53 -18.48 3.82
N ARG A 100 -13.03 -17.28 3.48
CA ARG A 100 -11.78 -16.75 4.06
C ARG A 100 -11.90 -16.46 5.55
N GLN A 101 -13.05 -16.03 6.05
CA GLN A 101 -13.24 -15.82 7.49
C GLN A 101 -13.34 -17.16 8.23
N PHE A 102 -14.05 -18.14 7.66
CA PHE A 102 -14.12 -19.49 8.20
C PHE A 102 -12.73 -20.07 8.46
N TRP A 103 -11.82 -19.99 7.47
CA TRP A 103 -10.46 -20.52 7.61
C TRP A 103 -9.58 -19.76 8.61
N LYS A 104 -9.88 -18.50 8.96
CA LYS A 104 -9.13 -17.76 10.00
C LYS A 104 -9.48 -18.19 11.42
N VAL A 105 -10.63 -18.82 11.63
CA VAL A 105 -11.06 -19.29 12.95
C VAL A 105 -10.48 -20.68 13.25
N LEU A 106 -10.17 -21.45 12.21
CA LEU A 106 -9.60 -22.80 12.33
C LEU A 106 -8.08 -22.83 12.47
N VAL A 107 -7.39 -21.71 12.25
CA VAL A 107 -5.93 -21.55 12.35
C VAL A 107 -5.62 -20.62 13.52
#